data_AF-A0A6P2ANN6-F1
#
_entry.id   AF-A0A6P2ANN6-F1
#
_cell.length_a   1.000
_cell.length_b   1.000
_cell.length_c   1.000
_cell.angle_alpha   90.00
_cell.angle_beta   90.00
_cell.angle_gamma   90.00
#
_symmetry.space_group_name_H-M   'P 1'
#
loop_
_entity.id
_entity.type
_entity.pdbx_description
1 polymer ?
#
loop_
_entity_poly.entity_id
_entity_poly.type
_entity_poly.pdbx_seq_one_letter_code
_entity_poly.pdbx_strand_id
1 'polypeptide(L)'
;GNIEVGGQVTLTGDVELKAGTSIFLSGIVGEDYKLSLDAANEINLFGDVNVRQFETGASGTTHLRQSLSITARELVRFANALQLHGAAEIRVTEISPNTFAIELQTVDGNHNLTVVAEQGSILFNDQIGNSEALADFVANAGPNGQLIAFATQNAPNNVPFVVVNGDIQLNVGNPLPTDPELAQIGAIGDLWFSATNGTFEMGQGQKMTALGNLVIEASHAIIGDLNALNDIVVDAQQISILLREPGGDGFDQGVDYVAGGNIDFSVVPVLVGPDNLPPPQFATPTGEVSPTLQGFIIRAFLDEVGGQQNLLFRLIGESGFLDVSAVGVSIEDLSEALAAEAPLGVDEDEIDDEVQIGASEREELERLGLIIRELRPEEVIALTEGRGVYIDQFETSWEDDGRPLPIVASRLDERPVGRVVEAYEQLMDEASVEGGRLAIAEAWVDYRDQAESAAEPASYVEFLLTREDEYRDALDVLRAIRNFEQLMTSLGLTTEEVRRGIMRVPDGVYERYALGLDRSELEQVIVTLRRID
;
A
#
# COMPACT_ATOMS: atom_id res chain seq x y z
N GLY A 1 13.53 24.88 -26.68
CA GLY A 1 13.61 24.63 -28.13
C GLY A 1 13.55 23.14 -28.38
N ASN A 2 13.50 22.71 -29.64
CA ASN A 2 13.38 21.31 -29.99
C ASN A 2 14.73 20.59 -29.94
N ILE A 3 14.72 19.30 -29.59
CA ILE A 3 15.82 18.37 -29.82
C ILE A 3 15.36 17.37 -30.87
N GLU A 4 16.10 17.25 -31.96
CA GLU A 4 15.83 16.28 -33.02
C GLU A 4 17.12 15.50 -33.29
N VAL A 5 17.08 14.19 -33.03
CA VAL A 5 18.18 13.27 -33.33
C VAL A 5 17.65 12.24 -34.32
N GLY A 6 18.02 12.41 -35.59
CA GLY A 6 17.63 11.50 -36.66
C GLY A 6 18.59 10.32 -36.80
N GLY A 7 18.04 9.17 -37.21
CA GLY A 7 18.79 7.92 -37.37
C GLY A 7 19.07 7.22 -36.03
N GLN A 8 19.68 6.03 -36.10
CA GLN A 8 19.95 5.22 -34.91
C GLN A 8 20.94 5.94 -33.96
N VAL A 9 20.56 6.02 -32.69
CA VAL A 9 21.33 6.64 -31.61
C VAL A 9 21.98 5.54 -30.76
N THR A 10 23.30 5.59 -30.61
CA THR A 10 24.03 4.71 -29.68
C THR A 10 24.43 5.49 -28.45
N LEU A 11 24.00 5.03 -27.27
CA LEU A 11 24.43 5.60 -25.99
C LEU A 11 25.77 4.99 -25.60
N THR A 12 26.68 5.82 -25.08
CA THR A 12 28.00 5.40 -24.55
C THR A 12 28.15 5.76 -23.07
N GLY A 13 27.03 6.03 -22.42
CA GLY A 13 26.91 6.58 -21.08
C GLY A 13 25.44 6.91 -20.80
N ASP A 14 25.11 7.15 -19.54
CA ASP A 14 23.78 7.62 -19.17
C ASP A 14 23.50 8.98 -19.83
N VAL A 15 22.29 9.14 -20.36
CA VAL A 15 21.88 10.33 -21.11
C VAL A 15 20.57 10.89 -20.54
N GLU A 16 20.61 12.19 -20.25
CA GLU A 16 19.42 12.99 -19.95
C GLU A 16 19.23 14.04 -21.05
N LEU A 17 18.06 14.03 -21.71
CA LEU A 17 17.67 15.02 -22.71
C LEU A 17 16.52 15.86 -22.18
N LYS A 18 16.76 17.17 -22.05
CA LYS A 18 15.74 18.15 -21.65
C LYS A 18 15.45 19.14 -22.78
N ALA A 19 14.21 19.17 -23.25
CA ALA A 19 13.76 20.10 -24.28
C ALA A 19 12.66 21.02 -23.73
N GLY A 20 12.80 22.32 -23.99
CA GLY A 20 11.74 23.28 -23.63
C GLY A 20 10.45 23.17 -24.47
N THR A 21 10.41 22.26 -25.46
CA THR A 21 9.25 22.03 -26.33
C THR A 21 9.12 20.55 -26.66
N SER A 22 9.89 20.05 -27.62
CA SER A 22 9.73 18.68 -28.15
C SER A 22 11.06 17.93 -28.28
N ILE A 23 11.01 16.61 -28.09
CA ILE A 23 12.10 15.67 -28.37
C ILE A 23 11.66 14.74 -29.50
N PHE A 24 12.50 14.51 -30.50
CA PHE A 24 12.29 13.54 -31.57
C PHE A 24 13.50 12.60 -31.65
N LEU A 25 13.27 11.29 -31.42
CA LEU A 25 14.31 10.26 -31.43
C LEU A 25 13.85 9.06 -32.26
N SER A 26 14.80 8.37 -32.89
CA SER A 26 14.54 7.13 -33.63
C SER A 26 15.64 6.12 -33.33
N GLY A 27 15.26 4.88 -33.01
CA GLY A 27 16.19 3.75 -32.88
C GLY A 27 17.30 3.97 -31.86
N ILE A 28 17.06 3.71 -30.58
CA ILE A 28 18.03 3.95 -29.52
C ILE A 28 18.61 2.62 -29.02
N VAL A 29 19.93 2.54 -28.92
CA VAL A 29 20.63 1.36 -28.38
C VAL A 29 21.66 1.78 -27.35
N GLY A 30 21.62 1.17 -26.18
CA GLY A 30 22.49 1.44 -25.05
C GLY A 30 22.17 0.54 -23.87
N GLU A 31 22.26 -0.78 -24.06
CA GLU A 31 21.78 -1.83 -23.12
C GLU A 31 22.27 -1.68 -21.68
N ASP A 32 23.40 -1.00 -21.46
CA ASP A 32 23.99 -0.77 -20.14
C ASP A 32 23.74 0.64 -19.58
N TYR A 33 23.02 1.48 -20.31
CA TYR A 33 22.87 2.91 -20.00
C TYR A 33 21.43 3.33 -19.78
N LYS A 34 21.26 4.32 -18.91
CA LYS A 34 19.99 5.00 -18.66
C LYS A 34 19.72 6.05 -19.72
N LEU A 35 18.46 6.12 -20.16
CA LEU A 35 17.93 7.22 -20.97
C LEU A 35 16.78 7.91 -20.23
N SER A 36 16.94 9.19 -19.93
CA SER A 36 15.88 10.05 -19.39
C SER A 36 15.50 11.15 -20.38
N LEU A 37 14.20 11.25 -20.70
CA LEU A 37 13.66 12.20 -21.67
C LEU A 37 12.65 13.13 -21.00
N ASP A 38 12.86 14.44 -21.06
CA ASP A 38 11.92 15.42 -20.51
C ASP A 38 11.65 16.54 -21.52
N ALA A 39 10.39 16.67 -21.92
CA ALA A 39 9.95 17.68 -22.86
C ALA A 39 8.65 18.34 -22.37
N ALA A 40 8.57 19.67 -22.47
CA ALA A 40 7.40 20.41 -22.01
C ALA A 40 6.10 20.06 -22.76
N ASN A 41 6.19 19.71 -24.06
CA ASN A 41 5.04 19.42 -24.91
C ASN A 41 4.96 17.95 -25.31
N GLU A 42 5.97 17.44 -26.03
CA GLU A 42 5.90 16.10 -26.60
C GLU A 42 7.27 15.42 -26.74
N ILE A 43 7.27 14.11 -26.54
CA ILE A 43 8.38 13.21 -26.84
C ILE A 43 7.92 12.30 -27.97
N ASN A 44 8.64 12.24 -29.08
CA ASN A 44 8.26 11.44 -30.24
C ASN A 44 9.31 10.35 -30.50
N LEU A 45 8.89 9.09 -30.41
CA LEU A 45 9.75 7.93 -30.67
C LEU A 45 9.34 7.27 -31.98
N PHE A 46 10.31 7.10 -32.89
CA PHE A 46 10.14 6.53 -34.23
C PHE A 46 10.96 5.26 -34.45
N GLY A 47 11.19 4.46 -33.42
CA GLY A 47 11.95 3.22 -33.55
C GLY A 47 12.20 2.57 -32.20
N ASP A 48 12.72 1.36 -32.24
CA ASP A 48 12.93 0.56 -31.04
C ASP A 48 13.93 1.25 -30.09
N VAL A 49 13.70 1.04 -28.80
CA VAL A 49 14.57 1.53 -27.73
C VAL A 49 15.06 0.31 -26.97
N ASN A 50 16.38 0.16 -26.84
CA ASN A 50 17.01 -0.89 -26.07
C ASN A 50 18.05 -0.28 -25.12
N VAL A 51 17.75 -0.25 -23.83
CA VAL A 51 18.52 0.47 -22.80
C VAL A 51 18.58 -0.30 -21.49
N ARG A 52 19.36 0.16 -20.51
CA ARG A 52 19.29 -0.38 -19.14
C ARG A 52 18.06 0.11 -18.41
N GLN A 53 17.80 1.42 -18.49
CA GLN A 53 16.64 2.09 -17.90
C GLN A 53 16.10 3.12 -18.88
N PHE A 54 14.77 3.21 -19.00
CA PHE A 54 14.08 4.22 -19.79
C PHE A 54 13.12 5.01 -18.90
N GLU A 55 13.23 6.34 -18.91
CA GLU A 55 12.36 7.21 -18.12
C GLU A 55 11.91 8.42 -18.92
N THR A 56 10.66 8.83 -18.74
CA THR A 56 10.16 10.14 -19.18
C THR A 56 9.89 11.07 -17.99
N GLY A 57 10.03 12.38 -18.21
CA GLY A 57 9.57 13.38 -17.26
C GLY A 57 8.04 13.49 -17.22
N ALA A 58 7.51 14.12 -16.16
CA ALA A 58 6.05 14.22 -15.92
C ALA A 58 5.30 15.20 -16.84
N SER A 59 6.02 15.95 -17.68
CA SER A 59 5.43 16.95 -18.57
C SER A 59 5.14 16.39 -19.96
N GLY A 60 4.17 17.00 -20.64
CA GLY A 60 3.85 16.71 -22.03
C GLY A 60 3.21 15.34 -22.25
N THR A 61 3.37 14.82 -23.48
CA THR A 61 2.87 13.50 -23.89
C THR A 61 3.95 12.76 -24.66
N THR A 62 4.14 11.48 -24.38
CA THR A 62 5.03 10.63 -25.18
C THR A 62 4.24 9.93 -26.28
N HIS A 63 4.69 10.08 -27.52
CA HIS A 63 4.09 9.48 -28.71
C HIS A 63 4.96 8.35 -29.25
N LEU A 64 4.40 7.14 -29.31
CA LEU A 64 5.00 6.01 -30.03
C LEU A 64 4.48 6.01 -31.46
N ARG A 65 5.24 6.62 -32.38
CA ARG A 65 4.73 7.07 -33.70
C ARG A 65 4.52 5.96 -34.73
N GLN A 66 5.01 4.76 -34.45
CA GLN A 66 4.92 3.59 -35.32
C GLN A 66 4.96 2.33 -34.44
N SER A 67 4.82 1.16 -35.05
CA SER A 67 5.05 -0.06 -34.31
C SER A 67 6.50 -0.13 -33.83
N LEU A 68 6.71 -0.27 -32.53
CA LEU A 68 8.04 -0.28 -31.92
C LEU A 68 8.05 -1.07 -30.61
N SER A 69 9.25 -1.50 -30.22
CA SER A 69 9.51 -2.11 -28.92
C SER A 69 10.40 -1.22 -28.04
N ILE A 70 10.06 -1.10 -26.77
CA ILE A 70 10.92 -0.53 -25.74
C ILE A 70 11.33 -1.67 -24.83
N THR A 71 12.58 -2.09 -24.94
CA THR A 71 13.17 -3.09 -24.07
C THR A 71 14.12 -2.39 -23.11
N ALA A 72 13.91 -2.57 -21.82
CA ALA A 72 14.88 -2.19 -20.81
C ALA A 72 15.34 -3.41 -20.02
N ARG A 73 16.55 -3.37 -19.47
CA ARG A 73 16.97 -4.40 -18.52
C ARG A 73 16.23 -4.23 -17.21
N GLU A 74 16.29 -3.04 -16.63
CA GLU A 74 15.83 -2.79 -15.26
C GLU A 74 14.47 -2.08 -15.19
N LEU A 75 14.31 -0.92 -15.83
CA LEU A 75 13.13 -0.07 -15.60
C LEU A 75 12.63 0.58 -16.89
N VAL A 76 11.31 0.62 -17.05
CA VAL A 76 10.62 1.52 -17.98
C VAL A 76 9.58 2.34 -17.23
N ARG A 77 9.79 3.65 -17.14
CA ARG A 77 8.84 4.57 -16.53
C ARG A 77 8.38 5.64 -17.52
N PHE A 78 7.09 5.74 -17.70
CA PHE A 78 6.46 6.88 -18.35
C PHE A 78 5.77 7.73 -17.30
N ALA A 79 6.39 8.82 -16.86
CA ALA A 79 5.80 9.72 -15.87
C ALA A 79 4.77 10.69 -16.48
N ASN A 80 4.64 10.70 -17.81
CA ASN A 80 3.65 11.47 -18.56
C ASN A 80 2.71 10.52 -19.34
N ALA A 81 1.65 11.10 -19.91
CA ALA A 81 0.71 10.33 -20.74
C ALA A 81 1.41 9.72 -21.97
N LEU A 82 1.03 8.49 -22.31
CA LEU A 82 1.52 7.73 -23.45
C LEU A 82 0.43 7.64 -24.52
N GLN A 83 0.76 8.01 -25.75
CA GLN A 83 -0.13 7.92 -26.91
C GLN A 83 0.47 7.03 -27.98
N LEU A 84 -0.26 5.98 -28.35
CA LEU A 84 0.10 5.03 -29.39
C LEU A 84 -0.39 5.52 -30.76
N HIS A 85 0.49 5.45 -31.76
CA HIS A 85 0.16 5.61 -33.19
C HIS A 85 0.55 4.36 -34.01
N GLY A 86 0.93 3.29 -33.31
CA GLY A 86 1.26 1.97 -33.83
C GLY A 86 1.30 0.97 -32.68
N ALA A 87 1.41 -0.32 -33.00
CA ALA A 87 1.46 -1.38 -31.97
C ALA A 87 2.74 -1.27 -31.13
N ALA A 88 2.61 -1.28 -29.81
CA ALA A 88 3.74 -1.09 -28.92
C ALA A 88 3.97 -2.31 -28.02
N GLU A 89 5.23 -2.70 -27.88
CA GLU A 89 5.68 -3.66 -26.88
C GLU A 89 6.61 -2.95 -25.89
N ILE A 90 6.32 -3.03 -24.59
CA ILE A 90 7.16 -2.55 -23.51
C ILE A 90 7.60 -3.76 -22.71
N ARG A 91 8.90 -4.00 -22.63
CA ARG A 91 9.48 -5.19 -22.02
C ARG A 91 10.59 -4.83 -21.05
N VAL A 92 10.60 -5.50 -19.90
CA VAL A 92 11.69 -5.46 -18.91
C VAL A 92 12.16 -6.87 -18.60
N THR A 93 13.48 -7.10 -18.64
CA THR A 93 14.04 -8.47 -18.61
C THR A 93 14.80 -8.84 -17.35
N GLU A 94 15.39 -7.87 -16.64
CA GLU A 94 16.30 -8.08 -15.51
C GLU A 94 16.13 -6.99 -14.44
N ILE A 95 15.33 -7.28 -13.41
CA ILE A 95 15.21 -6.38 -12.26
C ILE A 95 15.14 -7.18 -10.97
N SER A 96 15.50 -6.52 -9.86
CA SER A 96 15.19 -7.04 -8.52
C SER A 96 13.70 -7.41 -8.42
N PRO A 97 13.36 -8.60 -7.91
CA PRO A 97 11.99 -9.13 -7.92
C PRO A 97 10.96 -8.29 -7.13
N ASN A 98 11.39 -7.29 -6.36
CA ASN A 98 10.55 -6.50 -5.44
C ASN A 98 10.34 -5.04 -5.87
N THR A 99 10.62 -4.70 -7.12
CA THR A 99 10.48 -3.33 -7.64
C THR A 99 9.53 -3.30 -8.83
N PHE A 100 8.89 -2.16 -9.04
CA PHE A 100 8.12 -1.93 -10.25
C PHE A 100 9.09 -1.80 -11.43
N ALA A 101 9.01 -2.77 -12.34
CA ALA A 101 9.80 -2.83 -13.55
C ALA A 101 9.23 -1.89 -14.61
N ILE A 102 7.91 -1.78 -14.66
CA ILE A 102 7.21 -0.97 -15.64
C ILE A 102 6.17 -0.11 -14.93
N GLU A 103 6.24 1.19 -15.17
CA GLU A 103 5.31 2.17 -14.63
C GLU A 103 4.74 3.04 -15.74
N LEU A 104 3.42 3.05 -15.85
CA LEU A 104 2.70 3.78 -16.89
C LEU A 104 1.65 4.70 -16.25
N GLN A 105 1.55 5.93 -16.75
CA GLN A 105 0.43 6.83 -16.48
C GLN A 105 -0.72 6.52 -17.44
N THR A 106 -1.45 7.54 -17.89
CA THR A 106 -2.50 7.38 -18.89
C THR A 106 -1.92 6.79 -20.18
N VAL A 107 -2.56 5.77 -20.76
CA VAL A 107 -2.17 5.21 -22.06
C VAL A 107 -3.36 5.21 -23.01
N ASP A 108 -3.24 5.86 -24.16
CA ASP A 108 -4.32 5.95 -25.15
C ASP A 108 -3.84 5.61 -26.57
N GLY A 109 -4.78 5.26 -27.44
CA GLY A 109 -4.55 5.08 -28.89
C GLY A 109 -5.05 3.74 -29.40
N ASN A 110 -5.75 3.74 -30.54
CA ASN A 110 -6.41 2.56 -31.11
C ASN A 110 -5.44 1.55 -31.76
N HIS A 111 -4.48 1.08 -30.96
CA HIS A 111 -3.42 0.16 -31.32
C HIS A 111 -3.17 -0.83 -30.19
N ASN A 112 -2.45 -1.90 -30.49
CA ASN A 112 -2.15 -2.96 -29.53
C ASN A 112 -1.07 -2.48 -28.55
N LEU A 113 -1.26 -2.77 -27.27
CA LEU A 113 -0.26 -2.59 -26.23
C LEU A 113 0.06 -3.93 -25.60
N THR A 114 1.34 -4.27 -25.56
CA THR A 114 1.85 -5.43 -24.83
C THR A 114 2.88 -4.96 -23.81
N VAL A 115 2.65 -5.30 -22.54
CA VAL A 115 3.52 -4.94 -21.41
C VAL A 115 3.99 -6.22 -20.75
N VAL A 116 5.30 -6.44 -20.70
CA VAL A 116 5.89 -7.66 -20.16
C VAL A 116 7.01 -7.32 -19.21
N ALA A 117 6.82 -7.60 -17.93
CA ALA A 117 7.89 -7.64 -16.95
C ALA A 117 8.27 -9.11 -16.76
N GLU A 118 9.41 -9.55 -17.29
CA GLU A 118 9.90 -10.93 -17.07
C GLU A 118 10.34 -11.12 -15.62
N GLN A 119 10.75 -10.02 -14.99
CA GLN A 119 11.00 -9.86 -13.57
C GLN A 119 10.43 -8.51 -13.11
N GLY A 120 10.06 -8.40 -11.84
CA GLY A 120 9.43 -7.23 -11.24
C GLY A 120 7.92 -7.06 -11.55
N SER A 121 7.33 -6.06 -10.91
CA SER A 121 5.89 -5.77 -10.99
C SER A 121 5.59 -4.72 -12.08
N ILE A 122 4.34 -4.68 -12.55
CA ILE A 122 3.83 -3.67 -13.47
C ILE A 122 2.87 -2.75 -12.71
N LEU A 123 3.00 -1.44 -12.86
CA LEU A 123 2.12 -0.45 -12.27
C LEU A 123 1.49 0.44 -13.34
N PHE A 124 0.16 0.48 -13.34
CA PHE A 124 -0.64 1.44 -14.08
C PHE A 124 -1.21 2.45 -13.10
N ASN A 125 -0.71 3.69 -13.17
CA ASN A 125 -1.06 4.79 -12.27
C ASN A 125 -2.32 5.56 -12.69
N ASP A 126 -2.80 5.33 -13.92
CA ASP A 126 -3.96 6.01 -14.46
C ASP A 126 -4.60 5.18 -15.58
N GLN A 127 -5.69 5.68 -16.14
CA GLN A 127 -6.54 4.98 -17.08
C GLN A 127 -5.85 4.57 -18.39
N ILE A 128 -6.30 3.45 -18.94
CA ILE A 128 -5.84 2.87 -20.19
C ILE A 128 -7.00 2.86 -21.19
N GLY A 129 -6.83 3.54 -22.33
CA GLY A 129 -7.79 3.58 -23.45
C GLY A 129 -9.02 4.46 -23.21
N ASN A 130 -9.02 5.32 -22.20
CA ASN A 130 -10.20 6.11 -21.86
C ASN A 130 -10.51 7.22 -22.88
N SER A 131 -9.51 7.90 -23.43
CA SER A 131 -9.72 8.92 -24.48
C SER A 131 -9.90 8.26 -25.84
N GLU A 132 -9.10 7.22 -26.10
CA GLU A 132 -9.14 6.41 -27.32
C GLU A 132 -8.82 4.96 -26.96
N ALA A 133 -9.85 4.11 -26.99
CA ALA A 133 -9.75 2.69 -26.63
C ALA A 133 -8.62 1.99 -27.39
N LEU A 134 -7.85 1.16 -26.68
CA LEU A 134 -6.81 0.36 -27.31
C LEU A 134 -7.41 -0.68 -28.25
N ALA A 135 -6.61 -1.17 -29.20
CA ALA A 135 -7.06 -2.28 -30.05
C ALA A 135 -7.07 -3.59 -29.25
N ASP A 136 -5.94 -3.94 -28.63
CA ASP A 136 -5.79 -5.08 -27.71
C ASP A 136 -4.85 -4.67 -26.56
N PHE A 137 -5.00 -5.29 -25.40
CA PHE A 137 -4.15 -5.05 -24.23
C PHE A 137 -3.67 -6.36 -23.61
N VAL A 138 -2.35 -6.49 -23.48
CA VAL A 138 -1.70 -7.63 -22.84
C VAL A 138 -0.78 -7.11 -21.75
N ALA A 139 -0.92 -7.63 -20.52
CA ALA A 139 0.01 -7.36 -19.42
C ALA A 139 0.41 -8.67 -18.74
N ASN A 140 1.72 -8.93 -18.66
CA ASN A 140 2.27 -10.12 -18.01
C ASN A 140 3.38 -9.70 -17.04
N ALA A 141 3.15 -9.89 -15.74
CA ALA A 141 4.20 -9.82 -14.72
C ALA A 141 4.78 -11.22 -14.50
N GLY A 142 6.07 -11.31 -14.19
CA GLY A 142 6.82 -12.56 -14.26
C GLY A 142 6.34 -13.66 -13.29
N PRO A 143 6.86 -14.88 -13.45
CA PRO A 143 6.27 -16.11 -12.90
C PRO A 143 6.34 -16.26 -11.37
N ASN A 144 7.04 -15.38 -10.67
CA ASN A 144 7.40 -15.56 -9.26
C ASN A 144 6.57 -14.66 -8.31
N GLY A 145 5.26 -14.55 -8.50
CA GLY A 145 4.41 -13.76 -7.59
C GLY A 145 4.46 -12.25 -7.81
N GLN A 146 4.86 -11.81 -9.00
CA GLN A 146 4.93 -10.39 -9.32
C GLN A 146 3.53 -9.82 -9.61
N LEU A 147 3.35 -8.55 -9.27
CA LEU A 147 2.05 -7.89 -9.26
C LEU A 147 1.82 -7.09 -10.54
N ILE A 148 0.61 -7.21 -11.10
CA ILE A 148 0.03 -6.20 -11.99
C ILE A 148 -0.87 -5.32 -11.12
N ALA A 149 -0.42 -4.09 -10.86
CA ALA A 149 -1.10 -3.12 -10.01
C ALA A 149 -1.81 -2.05 -10.85
N PHE A 150 -3.06 -1.78 -10.51
CA PHE A 150 -3.85 -0.66 -11.03
C PHE A 150 -4.08 0.34 -9.88
N ALA A 151 -3.24 1.37 -9.84
CA ALA A 151 -3.32 2.41 -8.85
C ALA A 151 -4.08 3.59 -9.44
N THR A 152 -5.31 3.87 -9.00
CA THR A 152 -5.90 5.20 -9.20
C THR A 152 -6.13 5.86 -7.86
N GLN A 153 -5.35 6.90 -7.58
CA GLN A 153 -5.64 7.80 -6.46
C GLN A 153 -6.91 8.64 -6.73
N ASN A 154 -7.37 8.76 -8.00
CA ASN A 154 -8.42 9.69 -8.41
C ASN A 154 -9.26 9.22 -9.62
N ALA A 155 -9.67 7.95 -9.72
CA ALA A 155 -10.68 7.60 -10.72
C ALA A 155 -12.00 8.26 -10.30
N PRO A 156 -12.59 9.18 -11.09
CA PRO A 156 -13.95 9.64 -10.81
C PRO A 156 -14.88 8.44 -10.84
N ASN A 157 -15.75 8.32 -9.84
CA ASN A 157 -16.74 7.25 -9.74
C ASN A 157 -17.35 6.96 -11.12
N ASN A 158 -17.33 5.69 -11.54
CA ASN A 158 -18.05 5.17 -12.72
C ASN A 158 -17.39 5.36 -14.12
N VAL A 159 -16.05 5.33 -14.23
CA VAL A 159 -15.37 5.25 -15.54
C VAL A 159 -14.51 3.98 -15.60
N PRO A 160 -14.50 3.21 -16.70
CA PRO A 160 -13.61 2.07 -16.83
C PRO A 160 -12.14 2.48 -16.65
N PHE A 161 -11.38 1.64 -15.96
CA PHE A 161 -9.94 1.81 -15.83
C PHE A 161 -9.25 1.42 -17.14
N VAL A 162 -9.67 0.30 -17.72
CA VAL A 162 -9.11 -0.22 -18.99
C VAL A 162 -10.23 -0.36 -20.01
N VAL A 163 -10.07 0.32 -21.15
CA VAL A 163 -11.00 0.24 -22.29
C VAL A 163 -10.27 -0.24 -23.53
N VAL A 164 -10.73 -1.34 -24.09
CA VAL A 164 -10.22 -1.89 -25.35
C VAL A 164 -11.34 -2.27 -26.31
N ASN A 165 -11.03 -2.26 -27.60
CA ASN A 165 -11.92 -2.72 -28.66
C ASN A 165 -11.86 -4.24 -28.89
N GLY A 166 -10.74 -4.88 -28.55
CA GLY A 166 -10.47 -6.30 -28.73
C GLY A 166 -10.27 -7.00 -27.40
N ASP A 167 -9.16 -7.70 -27.24
CA ASP A 167 -8.92 -8.58 -26.09
C ASP A 167 -8.11 -7.90 -24.97
N ILE A 168 -8.41 -8.29 -23.72
CA ILE A 168 -7.62 -8.01 -22.52
C ILE A 168 -7.06 -9.33 -22.01
N GLN A 169 -5.73 -9.42 -21.90
CA GLN A 169 -5.04 -10.60 -21.39
C GLN A 169 -4.11 -10.23 -20.23
N LEU A 170 -4.34 -10.83 -19.06
CA LEU A 170 -3.56 -10.59 -17.85
C LEU A 170 -2.90 -11.90 -17.38
N ASN A 171 -1.56 -11.95 -17.36
CA ASN A 171 -0.78 -13.14 -16.99
C ASN A 171 -1.16 -14.41 -17.78
N VAL A 172 -1.64 -14.26 -19.01
CA VAL A 172 -2.06 -15.40 -19.85
C VAL A 172 -0.83 -16.16 -20.35
N GLY A 173 -0.81 -17.47 -20.11
CA GLY A 173 0.32 -18.33 -20.48
C GLY A 173 1.49 -18.30 -19.50
N ASN A 174 1.41 -17.50 -18.43
CA ASN A 174 2.36 -17.58 -17.34
C ASN A 174 2.25 -18.93 -16.62
N PRO A 175 3.35 -19.41 -16.00
CA PRO A 175 3.29 -20.51 -15.04
C PRO A 175 2.23 -20.27 -13.96
N LEU A 176 1.72 -21.36 -13.39
CA LEU A 176 0.84 -21.26 -12.22
C LEU A 176 1.54 -20.49 -11.09
N PRO A 177 0.82 -19.65 -10.34
CA PRO A 177 1.36 -19.03 -9.13
C PRO A 177 2.00 -20.06 -8.21
N THR A 178 3.18 -19.71 -7.68
CA THR A 178 3.87 -20.52 -6.67
C THR A 178 3.15 -20.50 -5.32
N ASP A 179 2.44 -19.40 -5.05
CA ASP A 179 1.59 -19.21 -3.90
C ASP A 179 0.16 -18.89 -4.40
N PRO A 180 -0.81 -19.82 -4.26
CA PRO A 180 -2.18 -19.60 -4.70
C PRO A 180 -2.95 -18.63 -3.79
N GLU A 181 -2.44 -18.28 -2.62
CA GLU A 181 -3.11 -17.39 -1.68
C GLU A 181 -2.97 -15.93 -2.11
N LEU A 182 -1.85 -15.55 -2.72
CA LEU A 182 -1.51 -14.16 -3.07
C LEU A 182 -2.18 -13.70 -4.38
N ALA A 183 -2.76 -12.51 -4.35
CA ALA A 183 -3.26 -11.85 -5.56
C ALA A 183 -2.11 -11.30 -6.41
N GLN A 184 -2.04 -11.72 -7.67
CA GLN A 184 -1.05 -11.25 -8.66
C GLN A 184 -1.58 -10.13 -9.54
N ILE A 185 -2.88 -9.81 -9.42
CA ILE A 185 -3.52 -8.68 -10.06
C ILE A 185 -4.28 -7.90 -8.99
N GLY A 186 -3.98 -6.62 -8.84
CA GLY A 186 -4.46 -5.82 -7.72
C GLY A 186 -4.89 -4.41 -8.10
N ALA A 187 -5.90 -3.87 -7.42
CA ALA A 187 -6.26 -2.47 -7.48
C ALA A 187 -6.56 -1.90 -6.09
N ILE A 188 -6.11 -0.66 -5.85
CA ILE A 188 -6.33 0.06 -4.59
C ILE A 188 -7.73 0.68 -4.45
N GLY A 189 -8.56 0.59 -5.49
CA GLY A 189 -9.91 1.13 -5.53
C GLY A 189 -10.79 0.35 -6.50
N ASP A 190 -11.73 1.05 -7.15
CA ASP A 190 -12.57 0.46 -8.19
C ASP A 190 -11.73 0.03 -9.39
N LEU A 191 -11.95 -1.19 -9.86
CA LEU A 191 -11.29 -1.76 -11.04
C LEU A 191 -12.36 -2.16 -12.04
N TRP A 192 -12.33 -1.52 -13.21
CA TRP A 192 -13.28 -1.80 -14.28
C TRP A 192 -12.57 -2.02 -15.62
N PHE A 193 -12.74 -3.22 -16.18
CA PHE A 193 -12.31 -3.59 -17.52
C PHE A 193 -13.49 -3.57 -18.51
N SER A 194 -13.31 -2.91 -19.65
CA SER A 194 -14.28 -2.90 -20.75
C SER A 194 -13.64 -3.42 -22.03
N ALA A 195 -14.01 -4.65 -22.40
CA ALA A 195 -13.63 -5.37 -23.61
C ALA A 195 -14.90 -5.85 -24.34
N THR A 196 -15.90 -4.98 -24.48
CA THR A 196 -17.27 -5.35 -24.90
C THR A 196 -17.38 -6.13 -26.22
N ASN A 197 -16.39 -5.99 -27.11
CA ASN A 197 -16.34 -6.72 -28.39
C ASN A 197 -15.29 -7.85 -28.42
N GLY A 198 -14.56 -8.09 -27.33
CA GLY A 198 -13.53 -9.12 -27.24
C GLY A 198 -13.58 -9.90 -25.94
N THR A 199 -12.45 -10.51 -25.62
CA THR A 199 -12.30 -11.43 -24.49
C THR A 199 -11.58 -10.74 -23.35
N PHE A 200 -12.08 -10.88 -22.14
CA PHE A 200 -11.28 -10.65 -20.93
C PHE A 200 -10.76 -12.00 -20.46
N GLU A 201 -9.45 -12.16 -20.37
CA GLU A 201 -8.80 -13.41 -19.97
C GLU A 201 -7.72 -13.14 -18.93
N MET A 202 -7.77 -13.88 -17.82
CA MET A 202 -6.66 -13.98 -16.87
C MET A 202 -6.01 -15.36 -16.95
N GLY A 203 -4.73 -15.43 -16.60
CA GLY A 203 -4.00 -16.70 -16.56
C GLY A 203 -4.63 -17.74 -15.62
N GLN A 204 -4.35 -19.02 -15.90
CA GLN A 204 -4.79 -20.12 -15.06
C GLN A 204 -4.22 -19.99 -13.64
N GLY A 205 -5.08 -20.18 -12.63
CA GLY A 205 -4.69 -20.12 -11.22
C GLY A 205 -4.41 -18.71 -10.69
N GLN A 206 -4.59 -17.68 -11.51
CA GLN A 206 -4.39 -16.30 -11.10
C GLN A 206 -5.51 -15.85 -10.15
N LYS A 207 -5.18 -14.94 -9.24
CA LYS A 207 -6.11 -14.29 -8.31
C LYS A 207 -6.08 -12.77 -8.51
N MET A 208 -7.26 -12.17 -8.61
CA MET A 208 -7.44 -10.73 -8.74
C MET A 208 -8.14 -10.15 -7.52
N THR A 209 -7.64 -9.01 -7.00
CA THR A 209 -8.26 -8.31 -5.86
C THR A 209 -8.44 -6.82 -6.15
N ALA A 210 -9.65 -6.30 -5.91
CA ALA A 210 -9.94 -4.88 -5.95
C ALA A 210 -10.38 -4.38 -4.56
N LEU A 211 -9.76 -3.31 -4.05
CA LEU A 211 -10.18 -2.66 -2.80
C LEU A 211 -11.42 -1.76 -2.96
N GLY A 212 -12.07 -1.80 -4.12
CA GLY A 212 -13.36 -1.19 -4.39
C GLY A 212 -14.33 -2.16 -5.06
N ASN A 213 -15.06 -1.68 -6.06
CA ASN A 213 -15.84 -2.52 -6.97
C ASN A 213 -14.93 -3.20 -8.00
N LEU A 214 -15.28 -4.42 -8.40
CA LEU A 214 -14.66 -5.10 -9.54
C LEU A 214 -15.71 -5.30 -10.64
N VAL A 215 -15.49 -4.69 -11.79
CA VAL A 215 -16.39 -4.77 -12.95
C VAL A 215 -15.63 -5.31 -14.16
N ILE A 216 -16.15 -6.37 -14.76
CA ILE A 216 -15.64 -6.94 -16.01
C ILE A 216 -16.77 -6.95 -17.03
N GLU A 217 -16.63 -6.14 -18.08
CA GLU A 217 -17.52 -6.12 -19.24
C GLU A 217 -16.80 -6.71 -20.46
N ALA A 218 -17.30 -7.81 -21.01
CA ALA A 218 -16.65 -8.47 -22.15
C ALA A 218 -17.64 -9.20 -23.06
N SER A 219 -17.22 -9.58 -24.27
CA SER A 219 -17.99 -10.59 -25.04
C SER A 219 -17.88 -11.97 -24.37
N HIS A 220 -16.67 -12.32 -23.94
CA HIS A 220 -16.36 -13.54 -23.19
C HIS A 220 -15.44 -13.21 -22.02
N ALA A 221 -15.83 -13.56 -20.80
CA ALA A 221 -14.97 -13.49 -19.62
C ALA A 221 -14.42 -14.88 -19.27
N ILE A 222 -13.10 -15.00 -19.19
CA ILE A 222 -12.37 -16.19 -18.74
C ILE A 222 -11.62 -15.81 -17.46
N ILE A 223 -12.13 -16.29 -16.31
CA ILE A 223 -11.77 -15.78 -14.99
C ILE A 223 -11.40 -16.91 -14.01
N GLY A 224 -10.49 -16.61 -13.08
CA GLY A 224 -10.13 -17.42 -11.92
C GLY A 224 -10.70 -16.80 -10.64
N ASP A 225 -9.90 -16.78 -9.57
CA ASP A 225 -10.26 -16.25 -8.26
C ASP A 225 -10.41 -14.72 -8.29
N LEU A 226 -11.52 -14.21 -7.76
CA LEU A 226 -11.80 -12.77 -7.71
C LEU A 226 -12.23 -12.33 -6.31
N ASN A 227 -11.61 -11.27 -5.82
CA ASN A 227 -11.96 -10.62 -4.57
C ASN A 227 -12.29 -9.14 -4.80
N ALA A 228 -13.34 -8.64 -4.16
CA ALA A 228 -13.65 -7.22 -4.14
C ALA A 228 -14.11 -6.76 -2.74
N LEU A 229 -13.72 -5.56 -2.34
CA LEU A 229 -14.22 -4.97 -1.10
C LEU A 229 -15.72 -4.65 -1.20
N ASN A 230 -16.18 -4.24 -2.38
CA ASN A 230 -17.59 -3.92 -2.65
C ASN A 230 -18.20 -5.01 -3.55
N ASP A 231 -18.78 -4.63 -4.70
CA ASP A 231 -19.45 -5.56 -5.59
C ASP A 231 -18.47 -6.20 -6.60
N ILE A 232 -18.74 -7.45 -6.98
CA ILE A 232 -18.18 -8.10 -8.17
C ILE A 232 -19.28 -8.16 -9.23
N VAL A 233 -19.03 -7.59 -10.40
CA VAL A 233 -19.94 -7.62 -11.56
C VAL A 233 -19.20 -8.18 -12.76
N VAL A 234 -19.72 -9.28 -13.33
CA VAL A 234 -19.23 -9.88 -14.58
C VAL A 234 -20.34 -9.86 -15.62
N ASP A 235 -20.31 -8.86 -16.49
CA ASP A 235 -21.24 -8.71 -17.61
C ASP A 235 -20.61 -9.21 -18.92
N ALA A 236 -20.97 -10.42 -19.33
CA ALA A 236 -20.47 -11.04 -20.54
C ALA A 236 -21.49 -12.00 -21.17
N GLN A 237 -21.44 -12.15 -22.49
CA GLN A 237 -22.32 -13.08 -23.20
C GLN A 237 -21.97 -14.55 -22.90
N GLN A 238 -20.70 -14.79 -22.55
CA GLN A 238 -20.19 -16.06 -22.08
C GLN A 238 -19.27 -15.82 -20.88
N ILE A 239 -19.39 -16.67 -19.86
CA ILE A 239 -18.49 -16.67 -18.70
C ILE A 239 -17.89 -18.07 -18.54
N SER A 240 -16.57 -18.14 -18.42
CA SER A 240 -15.81 -19.35 -18.18
C SER A 240 -14.99 -19.21 -16.90
N ILE A 241 -15.18 -20.15 -15.97
CA ILE A 241 -14.42 -20.19 -14.71
C ILE A 241 -13.30 -21.21 -14.87
N LEU A 242 -12.05 -20.74 -14.72
CA LEU A 242 -10.83 -21.55 -14.77
C LEU A 242 -10.64 -22.27 -13.43
N LEU A 243 -11.10 -23.52 -13.31
CA LEU A 243 -10.92 -24.35 -12.12
C LEU A 243 -9.45 -24.65 -11.87
N ARG A 244 -9.03 -24.63 -10.60
CA ARG A 244 -7.69 -25.02 -10.16
C ARG A 244 -7.74 -26.05 -9.03
N GLU A 245 -6.60 -26.68 -8.79
CA GLU A 245 -6.44 -27.57 -7.64
C GLU A 245 -6.50 -26.77 -6.33
N PRO A 246 -7.09 -27.33 -5.26
CA PRO A 246 -6.95 -26.85 -3.90
C PRO A 246 -5.49 -26.72 -3.47
N GLY A 247 -5.20 -25.73 -2.63
CA GLY A 247 -3.93 -25.58 -1.93
C GLY A 247 -3.66 -26.71 -0.92
N GLY A 248 -2.40 -26.83 -0.52
CA GLY A 248 -1.90 -27.98 0.27
C GLY A 248 -2.24 -27.94 1.76
N ASP A 249 -2.74 -26.82 2.27
CA ASP A 249 -2.96 -26.54 3.69
C ASP A 249 -4.39 -26.89 4.18
N GLY A 250 -5.30 -27.19 3.25
CA GLY A 250 -6.69 -27.59 3.51
C GLY A 250 -7.66 -26.44 3.71
N PHE A 251 -7.22 -25.19 3.58
CA PHE A 251 -8.08 -24.00 3.62
C PHE A 251 -8.47 -23.52 2.22
N ASP A 252 -7.52 -23.54 1.29
CA ASP A 252 -7.79 -23.30 -0.13
C ASP A 252 -8.54 -24.51 -0.72
N GLN A 253 -9.75 -24.28 -1.25
CA GLN A 253 -10.62 -25.31 -1.81
C GLN A 253 -10.75 -25.24 -3.33
N GLY A 254 -9.86 -24.50 -4.00
CA GLY A 254 -9.91 -24.23 -5.44
C GLY A 254 -10.33 -22.79 -5.71
N VAL A 255 -11.22 -22.59 -6.68
CA VAL A 255 -11.57 -21.23 -7.11
C VAL A 255 -12.62 -20.60 -6.19
N ASP A 256 -12.29 -19.43 -5.65
CA ASP A 256 -13.16 -18.68 -4.76
C ASP A 256 -13.48 -17.26 -5.28
N TYR A 257 -14.71 -16.82 -5.01
CA TYR A 257 -15.21 -15.49 -5.31
C TYR A 257 -15.73 -14.83 -4.03
N VAL A 258 -15.09 -13.76 -3.59
CA VAL A 258 -15.44 -13.08 -2.33
C VAL A 258 -15.70 -11.60 -2.57
N ALA A 259 -16.91 -11.16 -2.23
CA ALA A 259 -17.31 -9.76 -2.31
C ALA A 259 -17.81 -9.28 -0.95
N GLY A 260 -17.46 -8.05 -0.55
CA GLY A 260 -18.11 -7.40 0.60
C GLY A 260 -19.53 -6.89 0.28
N GLY A 261 -19.87 -6.76 -0.99
CA GLY A 261 -21.20 -6.46 -1.52
C GLY A 261 -21.84 -7.69 -2.18
N ASN A 262 -22.33 -7.50 -3.40
CA ASN A 262 -22.99 -8.51 -4.21
C ASN A 262 -22.03 -9.15 -5.23
N ILE A 263 -22.37 -10.36 -5.66
CA ILE A 263 -21.74 -11.00 -6.83
C ILE A 263 -22.80 -11.19 -7.92
N ASP A 264 -22.65 -10.47 -9.03
CA ASP A 264 -23.58 -10.49 -10.17
C ASP A 264 -22.90 -10.97 -11.45
N PHE A 265 -23.40 -12.08 -11.98
CA PHE A 265 -22.93 -12.69 -13.22
C PHE A 265 -24.11 -12.70 -14.20
N SER A 266 -23.94 -12.04 -15.34
CA SER A 266 -24.96 -11.88 -16.39
C SER A 266 -25.49 -13.20 -16.98
N VAL A 267 -24.68 -14.27 -16.99
CA VAL A 267 -25.03 -15.61 -17.47
C VAL A 267 -24.47 -16.71 -16.55
N VAL A 268 -25.01 -17.93 -16.64
CA VAL A 268 -24.50 -19.08 -15.89
C VAL A 268 -23.10 -19.45 -16.43
N PRO A 269 -22.05 -19.51 -15.59
CA PRO A 269 -20.71 -19.88 -16.03
C PRO A 269 -20.59 -21.31 -16.50
N VAL A 270 -19.67 -21.52 -17.45
CA VAL A 270 -19.15 -22.84 -17.80
C VAL A 270 -17.85 -23.07 -17.04
N LEU A 271 -17.72 -24.22 -16.39
CA LEU A 271 -16.50 -24.61 -15.70
C LEU A 271 -15.48 -25.17 -16.69
N VAL A 272 -14.25 -24.67 -16.61
CA VAL A 272 -13.14 -25.06 -17.48
C VAL A 272 -12.00 -25.56 -16.61
N GLY A 273 -11.55 -26.79 -16.85
CA GLY A 273 -10.45 -27.41 -16.10
C GLY A 273 -10.54 -28.94 -16.12
N PRO A 274 -9.56 -29.64 -15.52
CA PRO A 274 -9.59 -31.10 -15.35
C PRO A 274 -10.88 -31.61 -14.69
N ASP A 275 -11.33 -32.79 -15.12
CA ASP A 275 -12.44 -33.48 -14.48
C ASP A 275 -12.13 -33.76 -13.00
N ASN A 276 -13.12 -33.58 -12.12
CA ASN A 276 -13.07 -33.78 -10.66
C ASN A 276 -12.38 -32.70 -9.82
N LEU A 277 -12.07 -31.53 -10.38
CA LEU A 277 -11.74 -30.37 -9.55
C LEU A 277 -12.98 -29.91 -8.75
N PRO A 278 -12.79 -29.35 -7.54
CA PRO A 278 -13.90 -28.82 -6.76
C PRO A 278 -14.66 -27.74 -7.53
N PRO A 279 -15.98 -27.64 -7.34
CA PRO A 279 -16.75 -26.54 -7.90
C PRO A 279 -16.35 -25.20 -7.24
N PRO A 280 -16.50 -24.07 -7.95
CA PRO A 280 -16.17 -22.77 -7.39
C PRO A 280 -17.12 -22.41 -6.25
N GLN A 281 -16.66 -21.56 -5.34
CA GLN A 281 -17.44 -21.09 -4.20
C GLN A 281 -17.61 -19.57 -4.27
N PHE A 282 -18.79 -19.12 -3.84
CA PHE A 282 -19.16 -17.72 -3.85
C PHE A 282 -19.54 -17.29 -2.44
N ALA A 283 -19.01 -16.16 -1.99
CA ALA A 283 -19.32 -15.64 -0.68
C ALA A 283 -19.58 -14.14 -0.68
N THR A 284 -20.64 -13.77 0.04
CA THR A 284 -21.01 -12.39 0.36
C THR A 284 -21.45 -12.33 1.82
N PRO A 285 -21.58 -11.15 2.45
CA PRO A 285 -22.02 -11.08 3.84
C PRO A 285 -23.41 -11.67 4.08
N THR A 286 -24.28 -11.58 3.07
CA THR A 286 -25.67 -12.06 3.13
C THR A 286 -25.84 -13.46 2.54
N GLY A 287 -24.84 -13.96 1.80
CA GLY A 287 -24.98 -15.13 0.94
C GLY A 287 -25.92 -14.88 -0.26
N GLU A 288 -26.24 -13.63 -0.55
CA GLU A 288 -27.00 -13.26 -1.74
C GLU A 288 -26.04 -13.12 -2.93
N VAL A 289 -26.40 -13.79 -4.02
CA VAL A 289 -25.73 -13.74 -5.32
C VAL A 289 -26.79 -13.75 -6.43
N SER A 290 -26.39 -13.36 -7.64
CA SER A 290 -27.28 -13.38 -8.80
C SER A 290 -27.95 -14.75 -9.07
N PRO A 291 -29.17 -14.79 -9.66
CA PRO A 291 -29.87 -16.05 -9.94
C PRO A 291 -29.11 -17.04 -10.82
N THR A 292 -28.18 -16.56 -11.65
CA THR A 292 -27.30 -17.35 -12.52
C THR A 292 -26.30 -18.19 -11.73
N LEU A 293 -26.06 -17.86 -10.46
CA LEU A 293 -25.10 -18.54 -9.58
C LEU A 293 -25.75 -19.56 -8.61
N GLN A 294 -27.08 -19.71 -8.64
CA GLN A 294 -27.82 -20.56 -7.70
C GLN A 294 -27.50 -22.07 -7.80
N GLY A 295 -26.80 -22.49 -8.86
CA GLY A 295 -26.31 -23.86 -9.03
C GLY A 295 -24.96 -24.16 -8.37
N PHE A 296 -24.29 -23.14 -7.81
CA PHE A 296 -22.95 -23.25 -7.21
C PHE A 296 -23.01 -23.26 -5.69
N ILE A 297 -21.84 -23.44 -5.06
CA ILE A 297 -21.70 -23.35 -3.61
C ILE A 297 -21.76 -21.87 -3.23
N ILE A 298 -22.74 -21.51 -2.40
CA ILE A 298 -22.94 -20.15 -1.90
C ILE A 298 -22.79 -20.15 -0.40
N ARG A 299 -22.03 -19.18 0.12
CA ARG A 299 -21.74 -19.02 1.54
C ARG A 299 -22.06 -17.60 1.98
N ALA A 300 -22.47 -17.47 3.24
CA ALA A 300 -22.60 -16.20 3.92
C ALA A 300 -21.54 -16.14 5.02
N PHE A 301 -20.85 -15.01 5.16
CA PHE A 301 -20.03 -14.71 6.33
C PHE A 301 -20.75 -13.64 7.17
N LEU A 302 -21.20 -14.00 8.37
CA LEU A 302 -22.07 -13.17 9.19
C LEU A 302 -21.29 -11.98 9.80
N ASP A 303 -21.78 -10.76 9.55
CA ASP A 303 -21.36 -9.54 10.25
C ASP A 303 -22.04 -9.49 11.65
N GLU A 304 -21.45 -10.15 12.64
CA GLU A 304 -21.96 -10.05 14.02
C GLU A 304 -21.56 -8.73 14.72
N VAL A 305 -20.69 -7.89 14.14
CA VAL A 305 -20.21 -6.65 14.76
C VAL A 305 -20.00 -5.54 13.71
N GLY A 306 -21.12 -5.00 13.25
CA GLY A 306 -21.27 -3.78 12.43
C GLY A 306 -19.99 -3.14 11.90
N GLY A 307 -19.59 -3.54 10.69
CA GLY A 307 -18.58 -2.83 9.91
C GLY A 307 -18.09 -3.66 8.73
N GLN A 308 -18.71 -3.47 7.56
CA GLN A 308 -18.31 -4.14 6.30
C GLN A 308 -16.81 -3.99 5.96
N GLN A 309 -16.15 -2.93 6.45
CA GLN A 309 -14.72 -2.69 6.21
C GLN A 309 -13.78 -3.53 7.08
N ASN A 310 -14.25 -4.06 8.22
CA ASN A 310 -13.41 -4.88 9.09
C ASN A 310 -13.34 -6.35 8.65
N LEU A 311 -14.24 -6.84 7.80
CA LEU A 311 -14.31 -8.27 7.48
C LEU A 311 -13.24 -8.73 6.50
N LEU A 312 -12.96 -8.01 5.41
CA LEU A 312 -11.86 -8.39 4.50
C LEU A 312 -10.48 -8.29 5.20
N PHE A 313 -10.30 -7.34 6.12
CA PHE A 313 -9.08 -7.22 6.93
C PHE A 313 -8.99 -8.20 8.10
N ARG A 314 -10.13 -8.63 8.67
CA ARG A 314 -10.17 -9.59 9.79
C ARG A 314 -10.21 -11.05 9.34
N LEU A 315 -10.73 -11.33 8.14
CA LEU A 315 -10.63 -12.65 7.50
C LEU A 315 -9.17 -13.01 7.17
N ILE A 316 -8.31 -12.02 6.95
CA ILE A 316 -6.85 -12.19 6.81
C ILE A 316 -6.18 -12.60 8.15
N GLY A 317 -6.84 -12.42 9.30
CA GLY A 317 -6.23 -12.61 10.63
C GLY A 317 -6.86 -13.67 11.53
N GLU A 318 -8.15 -14.00 11.38
CA GLU A 318 -8.83 -14.93 12.29
C GLU A 318 -9.83 -15.86 11.55
N SER A 319 -9.47 -17.13 11.43
CA SER A 319 -10.32 -18.33 11.31
C SER A 319 -11.03 -18.69 9.97
N GLY A 320 -10.37 -19.56 9.19
CA GLY A 320 -10.87 -20.90 8.81
C GLY A 320 -12.15 -21.08 7.98
N PHE A 321 -12.77 -20.03 7.43
CA PHE A 321 -13.92 -20.16 6.53
C PHE A 321 -13.79 -19.20 5.34
N LEU A 322 -13.63 -19.78 4.14
CA LEU A 322 -13.30 -19.17 2.83
C LEU A 322 -11.86 -18.63 2.71
N ASP A 323 -11.24 -18.89 1.56
CA ASP A 323 -9.92 -18.38 1.19
C ASP A 323 -9.96 -16.86 1.03
N VAL A 324 -9.76 -16.15 2.16
CA VAL A 324 -9.51 -14.73 2.22
C VAL A 324 -8.20 -14.51 2.94
N SER A 325 -7.11 -14.52 2.16
CA SER A 325 -5.90 -13.77 2.44
C SER A 325 -5.63 -12.84 1.25
N ALA A 326 -6.16 -11.61 1.28
CA ALA A 326 -5.62 -10.53 0.47
C ALA A 326 -4.36 -9.96 1.15
N VAL A 327 -3.34 -10.80 1.35
CA VAL A 327 -2.00 -10.31 1.68
C VAL A 327 -1.34 -9.97 0.35
N GLY A 328 -1.80 -8.91 -0.31
CA GLY A 328 -0.90 -8.18 -1.20
C GLY A 328 0.14 -7.47 -0.34
N VAL A 329 1.20 -6.91 -0.97
CA VAL A 329 2.07 -5.91 -0.32
C VAL A 329 1.18 -4.99 0.50
N SER A 330 1.43 -4.89 1.81
CA SER A 330 0.49 -4.21 2.72
C SER A 330 0.20 -2.80 2.20
N ILE A 331 -0.94 -2.19 2.54
CA ILE A 331 -1.20 -0.78 2.17
C ILE A 331 -0.04 0.11 2.63
N GLU A 332 0.64 -0.26 3.72
CA GLU A 332 1.89 0.35 4.16
C GLU A 332 3.05 0.08 3.19
N ASP A 333 3.29 -1.14 2.73
CA ASP A 333 4.35 -1.44 1.74
C ASP A 333 4.08 -0.85 0.35
N LEU A 334 2.82 -0.82 -0.10
CA LEU A 334 2.42 -0.22 -1.38
C LEU A 334 2.46 1.31 -1.28
N SER A 335 2.00 1.89 -0.17
CA SER A 335 2.11 3.32 0.09
C SER A 335 3.56 3.74 0.35
N GLU A 336 4.39 2.88 0.94
CA GLU A 336 5.81 3.12 1.19
C GLU A 336 6.61 2.95 -0.10
N ALA A 337 6.30 1.95 -0.94
CA ALA A 337 6.86 1.83 -2.29
C ALA A 337 6.45 3.01 -3.20
N LEU A 338 5.21 3.51 -3.09
CA LEU A 338 4.74 4.70 -3.81
C LEU A 338 5.27 6.02 -3.21
N ALA A 339 5.57 6.07 -1.90
CA ALA A 339 6.10 7.25 -1.22
C ALA A 339 7.65 7.30 -1.18
N ALA A 340 8.34 6.18 -1.42
CA ALA A 340 9.79 6.07 -1.44
C ALA A 340 10.45 6.67 -2.70
N GLU A 341 9.68 7.34 -3.56
CA GLU A 341 10.17 8.03 -4.76
C GLU A 341 10.98 9.32 -4.47
N ALA A 342 11.36 9.59 -3.22
CA ALA A 342 12.32 10.64 -2.89
C ALA A 342 13.77 10.10 -2.91
N PRO A 343 14.67 10.65 -3.75
CA PRO A 343 15.95 10.02 -4.04
C PRO A 343 16.96 10.27 -2.92
N LEU A 344 17.37 9.20 -2.23
CA LEU A 344 18.66 9.16 -1.52
C LEU A 344 19.26 7.77 -1.69
N GLY A 345 20.48 7.73 -2.22
CA GLY A 345 21.14 6.51 -2.67
C GLY A 345 22.05 5.83 -1.66
N VAL A 346 22.87 4.96 -2.25
CA VAL A 346 24.01 4.18 -1.75
C VAL A 346 23.70 2.69 -1.50
N ASP A 347 24.16 1.90 -2.48
CA ASP A 347 24.87 0.61 -2.50
C ASP A 347 24.51 -0.56 -1.57
N GLU A 348 24.13 -1.65 -2.24
CA GLU A 348 24.55 -3.07 -2.15
C GLU A 348 24.93 -3.67 -0.77
N ASP A 349 24.18 -4.70 -0.34
CA ASP A 349 24.66 -6.09 -0.44
C ASP A 349 23.57 -7.14 -0.11
N GLU A 350 23.52 -8.12 -1.03
CA GLU A 350 23.14 -9.53 -0.93
C GLU A 350 21.79 -10.03 -0.36
N ILE A 351 21.14 -10.77 -1.25
CA ILE A 351 19.99 -11.69 -1.15
C ILE A 351 20.20 -12.69 -0.01
N ASP A 352 19.14 -13.07 0.73
CA ASP A 352 19.04 -14.48 1.10
C ASP A 352 17.60 -14.97 1.17
N ASP A 353 17.47 -16.21 0.70
CA ASP A 353 16.29 -17.05 0.60
C ASP A 353 15.62 -17.25 1.97
N GLU A 354 14.41 -17.78 1.97
CA GLU A 354 13.69 -18.17 3.19
C GLU A 354 14.52 -19.18 4.03
N VAL A 355 15.32 -18.65 4.95
CA VAL A 355 16.15 -19.44 5.87
C VAL A 355 15.25 -20.06 6.94
N GLN A 356 14.84 -21.30 6.70
CA GLN A 356 14.46 -22.16 7.82
C GLN A 356 15.71 -22.51 8.62
N ILE A 357 15.88 -21.82 9.75
CA ILE A 357 16.97 -22.06 10.71
C ILE A 357 16.90 -23.52 11.17
N GLY A 358 17.90 -24.30 10.77
CA GLY A 358 18.04 -25.68 11.18
C GLY A 358 18.24 -25.80 12.69
N ALA A 359 17.93 -26.97 13.26
CA ALA A 359 18.05 -27.19 14.71
C ALA A 359 19.45 -26.90 15.27
N SER A 360 20.51 -27.01 14.46
CA SER A 360 21.89 -26.67 14.82
C SER A 360 22.17 -25.17 14.86
N GLU A 361 21.51 -24.38 14.02
CA GLU A 361 21.68 -22.93 13.94
C GLU A 361 20.89 -22.23 15.05
N ARG A 362 19.76 -22.81 15.48
CA ARG A 362 19.07 -22.40 16.72
C ARG A 362 19.97 -22.48 17.94
N GLU A 363 20.79 -23.52 18.05
CA GLU A 363 21.72 -23.69 19.17
C GLU A 363 22.85 -22.65 19.15
N GLU A 364 23.26 -22.17 17.97
CA GLU A 364 24.26 -21.10 17.83
C GLU A 364 23.67 -19.70 18.10
N LEU A 365 22.41 -19.46 17.70
CA LEU A 365 21.69 -18.22 18.03
C LEU A 365 21.38 -18.11 19.53
N GLU A 366 21.04 -19.23 20.18
CA GLU A 366 20.89 -19.30 21.63
C GLU A 366 22.22 -19.00 22.36
N ARG A 367 23.38 -19.42 21.80
CA ARG A 367 24.70 -19.04 22.33
C ARG A 367 25.03 -17.55 22.14
N LEU A 368 24.40 -16.88 21.18
CA LEU A 368 24.49 -15.43 20.97
C LEU A 368 23.46 -14.64 21.80
N GLY A 369 22.65 -15.32 22.63
CA GLY A 369 21.64 -14.69 23.48
C GLY A 369 20.34 -14.34 22.76
N LEU A 370 20.14 -14.85 21.54
CA LEU A 370 18.94 -14.65 20.74
C LEU A 370 18.06 -15.90 20.83
N ILE A 371 16.93 -15.80 21.52
CA ILE A 371 15.98 -16.90 21.67
C ILE A 371 14.79 -16.67 20.75
N ILE A 372 14.59 -17.59 19.81
CA ILE A 372 13.44 -17.59 18.89
C ILE A 372 12.29 -18.30 19.61
N ARG A 373 11.23 -17.57 19.94
CA ARG A 373 9.99 -18.15 20.49
C ARG A 373 8.79 -17.80 19.61
N GLU A 374 7.78 -18.66 19.64
CA GLU A 374 6.48 -18.34 19.09
C GLU A 374 5.83 -17.20 19.90
N LEU A 375 5.28 -16.22 19.19
CA LEU A 375 4.53 -15.13 19.79
C LEU A 375 3.20 -15.69 20.33
N ARG A 376 2.77 -15.21 21.50
CA ARG A 376 1.44 -15.56 22.01
C ARG A 376 0.39 -14.89 21.11
N PRO A 377 -0.82 -15.46 20.95
CA PRO A 377 -1.84 -14.89 20.08
C PRO A 377 -2.13 -13.41 20.32
N GLU A 378 -2.10 -12.99 21.59
CA GLU A 378 -2.29 -11.59 22.01
C GLU A 378 -1.13 -10.67 21.59
N GLU A 379 0.09 -11.20 21.50
CA GLU A 379 1.29 -10.49 21.03
C GLU A 379 1.33 -10.45 19.50
N VAL A 380 0.83 -11.49 18.83
CA VAL A 380 0.65 -11.49 17.36
C VAL A 380 -0.36 -10.42 16.98
N ILE A 381 -1.51 -10.36 17.67
CA ILE A 381 -2.55 -9.33 17.45
C ILE A 381 -1.97 -7.92 17.65
N ALA A 382 -1.19 -7.70 18.71
CA ALA A 382 -0.56 -6.41 18.93
C ALA A 382 0.43 -6.06 17.80
N LEU A 383 1.24 -7.01 17.35
CA LEU A 383 2.19 -6.82 16.25
C LEU A 383 1.48 -6.52 14.91
N THR A 384 0.37 -7.20 14.60
CA THR A 384 -0.41 -6.98 13.36
C THR A 384 -1.25 -5.71 13.39
N GLU A 385 -1.56 -5.15 14.57
CA GLU A 385 -2.18 -3.83 14.71
C GLU A 385 -1.15 -2.68 14.66
N GLY A 386 0.10 -2.96 14.29
CA GLY A 386 1.20 -1.99 14.27
C GLY A 386 1.64 -1.53 15.67
N ARG A 387 1.23 -2.24 16.73
CA ARG A 387 1.61 -1.94 18.11
C ARG A 387 2.92 -2.65 18.42
N GLY A 388 3.87 -1.92 18.99
CA GLY A 388 5.09 -2.55 19.48
C GLY A 388 4.76 -3.56 20.59
N VAL A 389 5.26 -4.78 20.46
CA VAL A 389 5.16 -5.80 21.50
C VAL A 389 6.35 -5.60 22.45
N TYR A 390 6.09 -5.08 23.64
CA TYR A 390 7.11 -4.86 24.66
C TYR A 390 6.90 -5.80 25.85
N ILE A 391 7.99 -6.42 26.32
CA ILE A 391 8.06 -6.94 27.67
C ILE A 391 9.13 -6.13 28.39
N ASP A 392 8.72 -5.02 28.99
CA ASP A 392 9.58 -4.28 29.91
C ASP A 392 9.59 -5.02 31.26
N GLN A 393 10.63 -5.82 31.48
CA GLN A 393 11.10 -6.08 32.84
C GLN A 393 12.60 -5.82 32.92
N PHE A 394 12.94 -4.59 33.30
CA PHE A 394 14.13 -4.36 34.13
C PHE A 394 13.84 -4.90 35.54
N GLU A 395 14.27 -6.12 35.81
CA GLU A 395 14.90 -6.42 37.10
C GLU A 395 15.87 -7.59 36.92
N THR A 396 17.15 -7.30 37.06
CA THR A 396 18.24 -8.28 37.08
C THR A 396 17.99 -9.33 38.16
N SER A 397 17.42 -10.48 37.78
CA SER A 397 17.52 -11.70 38.58
C SER A 397 17.93 -12.83 37.64
N TRP A 398 19.03 -13.49 37.97
CA TRP A 398 19.39 -14.77 37.38
C TRP A 398 18.44 -15.81 37.97
N GLU A 399 17.93 -16.75 37.18
CA GLU A 399 17.32 -17.94 37.77
C GLU A 399 18.39 -18.71 38.58
N ASP A 400 18.00 -19.32 39.69
CA ASP A 400 18.88 -20.08 40.61
C ASP A 400 19.65 -21.24 39.91
N ASP A 401 19.34 -21.53 38.64
CA ASP A 401 19.97 -22.58 37.84
C ASP A 401 20.95 -22.08 36.76
N GLY A 402 21.20 -20.77 36.69
CA GLY A 402 22.25 -20.18 35.86
C GLY A 402 21.89 -20.00 34.38
N ARG A 403 20.61 -20.07 34.00
CA ARG A 403 20.17 -19.74 32.64
C ARG A 403 20.04 -18.21 32.43
N PRO A 404 20.47 -17.67 31.28
CA PRO A 404 20.21 -16.28 30.93
C PRO A 404 18.72 -16.09 30.62
N LEU A 405 18.10 -15.06 31.19
CA LEU A 405 16.73 -14.69 30.85
C LEU A 405 16.69 -13.86 29.55
N PRO A 406 15.63 -14.02 28.74
CA PRO A 406 15.57 -13.54 27.36
C PRO A 406 15.55 -12.01 27.25
N ILE A 407 16.26 -11.48 26.25
CA ILE A 407 16.10 -10.11 25.75
C ILE A 407 15.23 -10.19 24.50
N VAL A 408 14.11 -9.45 24.48
CA VAL A 408 13.28 -9.26 23.28
C VAL A 408 13.68 -7.94 22.66
N ALA A 409 14.13 -7.96 21.41
CA ALA A 409 14.38 -6.74 20.64
C ALA A 409 13.09 -6.33 19.92
N SER A 410 12.42 -5.27 20.38
CA SER A 410 11.49 -4.53 19.52
C SER A 410 12.29 -3.51 18.72
N ARG A 411 12.34 -3.66 17.39
CA ARG A 411 12.93 -2.64 16.50
C ARG A 411 11.91 -1.52 16.28
N LEU A 412 11.73 -0.64 17.25
CA LEU A 412 11.29 0.71 16.92
C LEU A 412 12.45 1.39 16.19
N ASP A 413 12.17 2.08 15.09
CA ASP A 413 13.17 2.91 14.42
C ASP A 413 13.75 3.91 15.44
N GLU A 414 15.08 4.00 15.49
CA GLU A 414 15.84 4.86 16.40
C GLU A 414 15.41 6.32 16.27
N ARG A 415 14.97 6.76 15.09
CA ARG A 415 14.58 8.14 14.84
C ARG A 415 13.25 8.53 15.51
N PRO A 416 12.12 7.82 15.33
CA PRO A 416 10.90 8.06 16.11
C PRO A 416 11.12 7.99 17.63
N VAL A 417 11.87 7.00 18.12
CA VAL A 417 12.17 6.85 19.55
C VAL A 417 13.01 8.01 20.04
N GLY A 418 14.07 8.36 19.31
CA GLY A 418 14.93 9.50 19.63
C GLY A 418 14.14 10.80 19.73
N ARG A 419 13.17 11.02 18.84
CA ARG A 419 12.28 12.20 18.91
C ARG A 419 11.36 12.20 20.12
N VAL A 420 10.81 11.04 20.50
CA VAL A 420 9.97 10.92 21.71
C VAL A 420 10.81 11.11 22.97
N VAL A 421 12.01 10.55 23.03
CA VAL A 421 12.95 10.71 24.14
C VAL A 421 13.41 12.16 24.24
N GLU A 422 13.80 12.80 23.13
CA GLU A 422 14.20 14.20 23.12
C GLU A 422 13.04 15.12 23.53
N ALA A 423 11.82 14.87 23.05
CA ALA A 423 10.63 15.61 23.48
C ALA A 423 10.34 15.41 24.98
N TYR A 424 10.52 14.19 25.49
CA TYR A 424 10.40 13.91 26.93
C TYR A 424 11.48 14.62 27.74
N GLU A 425 12.73 14.58 27.32
CA GLU A 425 13.86 15.24 27.99
C GLU A 425 13.70 16.76 28.00
N GLN A 426 13.28 17.36 26.89
CA GLN A 426 12.96 18.79 26.82
C GLN A 426 11.83 19.17 27.80
N LEU A 427 10.84 18.29 27.94
CA LEU A 427 9.72 18.50 28.84
C LEU A 427 10.09 18.27 30.31
N MET A 428 11.07 17.41 30.58
CA MET A 428 11.53 17.04 31.92
C MET A 428 12.78 17.79 32.39
N ASP A 429 13.34 18.67 31.57
CA ASP A 429 14.41 19.57 31.97
C ASP A 429 13.96 20.41 33.19
N GLU A 430 14.72 20.36 34.28
CA GLU A 430 14.31 20.82 35.61
C GLU A 430 13.91 22.31 35.60
N ALA A 431 14.58 23.13 34.77
CA ALA A 431 14.27 24.54 34.57
C ALA A 431 12.95 24.75 33.79
N SER A 432 12.69 23.91 32.80
CA SER A 432 11.47 23.93 31.96
C SER A 432 10.25 23.43 32.74
N VAL A 433 10.43 22.41 33.58
CA VAL A 433 9.36 21.86 34.44
C VAL A 433 8.93 22.88 35.48
N GLU A 434 9.85 23.46 36.24
CA GLU A 434 9.47 24.37 37.33
C GLU A 434 9.00 25.74 36.80
N GLY A 435 9.65 26.28 35.76
CA GLY A 435 9.24 27.52 35.10
C GLY A 435 7.89 27.37 34.38
N GLY A 436 7.71 26.29 33.63
CA GLY A 436 6.47 26.03 32.90
C GLY A 436 5.27 25.77 33.80
N ARG A 437 5.49 25.08 34.93
CA ARG A 437 4.47 24.91 35.97
C ARG A 437 3.99 26.22 36.54
N LEU A 438 4.92 27.10 36.90
CA LEU A 438 4.58 28.40 37.46
C LEU A 438 3.81 29.24 36.43
N ALA A 439 4.25 29.24 35.17
CA ALA A 439 3.60 29.97 34.09
C ALA A 439 2.16 29.51 33.83
N ILE A 440 1.91 28.19 33.76
CA ILE A 440 0.55 27.65 33.59
C ILE A 440 -0.34 28.04 34.78
N ALA A 441 0.19 27.98 35.99
CA ALA A 441 -0.58 28.31 37.19
C ALA A 441 -0.93 29.79 37.31
N GLU A 442 0.04 30.67 37.07
CA GLU A 442 -0.17 32.11 37.10
C GLU A 442 -1.24 32.49 36.07
N ALA A 443 -1.14 31.94 34.86
CA ALA A 443 -2.14 32.16 33.83
C ALA A 443 -3.53 31.61 34.21
N TRP A 444 -3.60 30.45 34.90
CA TRP A 444 -4.86 29.89 35.36
C TRP A 444 -5.52 30.72 36.47
N VAL A 445 -4.74 31.23 37.42
CA VAL A 445 -5.25 32.12 38.47
C VAL A 445 -5.78 33.41 37.85
N ASP A 446 -5.04 34.02 36.93
CA ASP A 446 -5.48 35.23 36.23
C ASP A 446 -6.76 34.99 35.41
N TYR A 447 -6.86 33.83 34.75
CA TYR A 447 -8.06 33.43 34.02
C TYR A 447 -9.25 33.29 34.98
N ARG A 448 -9.08 32.60 36.10
CA ARG A 448 -10.15 32.38 37.09
C ARG A 448 -10.62 33.67 37.75
N ASP A 449 -9.70 34.58 38.05
CA ASP A 449 -10.04 35.88 38.63
C ASP A 449 -10.86 36.74 37.64
N GLN A 450 -10.68 36.53 36.33
CA GLN A 450 -11.43 37.22 35.28
C GLN A 450 -12.74 36.52 34.89
N ALA A 451 -12.77 35.20 34.93
CA ALA A 451 -13.93 34.38 34.58
C ALA A 451 -14.89 34.17 35.77
N GLU A 452 -14.47 34.50 36.99
CA GLU A 452 -15.21 34.32 38.24
C GLU A 452 -15.81 32.90 38.37
N SER A 453 -17.14 32.77 38.48
CA SER A 453 -17.83 31.48 38.63
C SER A 453 -18.08 30.74 37.31
N ALA A 454 -17.68 31.31 36.17
CA ALA A 454 -17.89 30.75 34.83
C ALA A 454 -16.58 30.25 34.18
N ALA A 455 -15.55 29.96 34.99
CA ALA A 455 -14.31 29.40 34.49
C ALA A 455 -14.53 28.00 33.90
N GLU A 456 -14.36 27.86 32.59
CA GLU A 456 -14.43 26.58 31.87
C GLU A 456 -13.06 26.26 31.26
N PRO A 457 -12.55 25.02 31.39
CA PRO A 457 -11.24 24.63 30.85
C PRO A 457 -11.06 24.90 29.34
N ALA A 458 -12.14 24.79 28.56
CA ALA A 458 -12.08 25.07 27.13
C ALA A 458 -11.83 26.57 26.84
N SER A 459 -12.46 27.45 27.61
CA SER A 459 -12.33 28.90 27.49
C SER A 459 -10.97 29.42 27.99
N TYR A 460 -10.23 28.63 28.77
CA TYR A 460 -8.90 28.96 29.22
C TYR A 460 -7.86 28.93 28.09
N VAL A 461 -7.98 28.00 27.14
CA VAL A 461 -7.08 27.94 25.98
C VAL A 461 -7.26 29.19 25.11
N GLU A 462 -8.51 29.58 24.85
CA GLU A 462 -8.80 30.82 24.11
C GLU A 462 -8.26 32.04 24.84
N PHE A 463 -8.39 32.09 26.16
CA PHE A 463 -7.80 33.14 26.99
C PHE A 463 -6.29 33.24 26.80
N LEU A 464 -5.57 32.12 26.87
CA LEU A 464 -4.12 32.09 26.65
C LEU A 464 -3.75 32.59 25.25
N LEU A 465 -4.46 32.13 24.21
CA LEU A 465 -4.19 32.51 22.82
C LEU A 465 -4.47 34.00 22.55
N THR A 466 -5.50 34.58 23.17
CA THR A 466 -5.76 36.04 23.04
C THR A 466 -4.71 36.91 23.72
N ARG A 467 -3.88 36.32 24.58
CA ARG A 467 -2.80 36.98 25.34
C ARG A 467 -1.47 36.24 25.20
N GLU A 468 -1.19 35.76 23.99
CA GLU A 468 0.00 34.95 23.71
C GLU A 468 1.31 35.62 24.14
N ASP A 469 1.41 36.95 24.06
CA ASP A 469 2.59 37.69 24.52
C ASP A 469 2.76 37.71 26.05
N GLU A 470 1.66 37.64 26.80
CA GLU A 470 1.68 37.66 28.28
C GLU A 470 1.87 36.25 28.87
N TYR A 471 1.33 35.22 28.20
CA TYR A 471 1.36 33.83 28.69
C TYR A 471 2.10 32.88 27.74
N ARG A 472 3.13 33.39 27.05
CA ARG A 472 3.94 32.63 26.09
C ARG A 472 4.49 31.34 26.70
N ASP A 473 5.08 31.44 27.88
CA ASP A 473 5.72 30.30 28.56
C ASP A 473 4.69 29.20 28.91
N ALA A 474 3.44 29.58 29.26
CA ALA A 474 2.37 28.63 29.52
C ALA A 474 1.90 27.92 28.23
N LEU A 475 1.78 28.67 27.14
CA LEU A 475 1.42 28.12 25.83
C LEU A 475 2.50 27.19 25.28
N ASP A 476 3.77 27.55 25.43
CA ASP A 476 4.89 26.75 24.94
C ASP A 476 4.95 25.39 25.64
N VAL A 477 4.70 25.34 26.95
CA VAL A 477 4.63 24.09 27.72
C VAL A 477 3.43 23.24 27.29
N LEU A 478 2.24 23.85 27.13
CA LEU A 478 1.06 23.13 26.69
C LEU A 478 1.20 22.59 25.26
N ARG A 479 1.85 23.34 24.36
CA ARG A 479 2.22 22.89 23.01
C ARG A 479 3.23 21.76 23.07
N ALA A 480 4.23 21.82 23.96
CA ALA A 480 5.21 20.76 24.14
C ALA A 480 4.58 19.45 24.65
N ILE A 481 3.64 19.51 25.60
CA ILE A 481 2.87 18.35 26.07
C ILE A 481 2.06 17.73 24.93
N ARG A 482 1.40 18.55 24.11
CA ARG A 482 0.67 18.08 22.91
C ARG A 482 1.60 17.43 21.89
N ASN A 483 2.75 18.04 21.62
CA ASN A 483 3.73 17.49 20.68
C ASN A 483 4.25 16.12 21.17
N PHE A 484 4.55 16.01 22.47
CA PHE A 484 4.95 14.75 23.09
C PHE A 484 3.85 13.67 22.95
N GLU A 485 2.59 14.03 23.17
CA GLU A 485 1.44 13.14 22.95
C GLU A 485 1.33 12.65 21.50
N GLN A 486 1.47 13.56 20.53
CA GLN A 486 1.42 13.22 19.10
C GLN A 486 2.56 12.27 18.72
N LEU A 487 3.76 12.52 19.23
CA LEU A 487 4.92 11.67 19.00
C LEU A 487 4.73 10.28 19.65
N MET A 488 4.20 10.19 20.86
CA MET A 488 3.87 8.91 21.48
C MET A 488 2.80 8.13 20.71
N THR A 489 1.79 8.83 20.17
CA THR A 489 0.77 8.20 19.31
C THR A 489 1.40 7.67 18.01
N SER A 490 2.39 8.37 17.46
CA SER A 490 3.13 7.93 16.27
C SER A 490 4.02 6.69 16.50
N LEU A 491 4.27 6.30 17.76
CA LEU A 491 4.93 5.04 18.11
C LEU A 491 3.97 3.84 18.17
N GLY A 492 2.71 4.02 17.75
CA GLY A 492 1.69 2.97 17.80
C GLY A 492 1.17 2.68 19.21
N LEU A 493 1.41 3.58 20.18
CA LEU A 493 0.89 3.43 21.53
C LEU A 493 -0.63 3.65 21.55
N THR A 494 -1.35 2.83 22.30
CA THR A 494 -2.79 2.98 22.48
C THR A 494 -3.13 4.29 23.19
N THR A 495 -4.36 4.77 23.01
CA THR A 495 -4.83 5.98 23.72
C THR A 495 -4.64 5.88 25.23
N GLU A 496 -4.80 4.69 25.83
CA GLU A 496 -4.60 4.48 27.26
C GLU A 496 -3.11 4.47 27.65
N GLU A 497 -2.21 3.97 26.79
CA GLU A 497 -0.75 4.02 27.02
C GLU A 497 -0.18 5.43 26.84
N VAL A 498 -0.60 6.13 25.78
CA VAL A 498 -0.32 7.55 25.58
C VAL A 498 -0.83 8.34 26.78
N ARG A 499 -2.06 8.08 27.22
CA ARG A 499 -2.63 8.68 28.42
C ARG A 499 -1.76 8.36 29.63
N ARG A 500 -1.32 7.12 29.85
CA ARG A 500 -0.44 6.74 30.97
C ARG A 500 0.93 7.38 30.90
N GLY A 501 1.52 7.54 29.72
CA GLY A 501 2.80 8.23 29.50
C GLY A 501 2.70 9.73 29.79
N ILE A 502 1.66 10.38 29.26
CA ILE A 502 1.31 11.77 29.58
C ILE A 502 0.98 11.92 31.06
N MET A 503 0.45 10.88 31.71
CA MET A 503 0.16 10.86 33.15
C MET A 503 1.37 10.48 34.03
N ARG A 504 2.53 10.12 33.45
CA ARG A 504 3.81 9.88 34.17
C ARG A 504 4.81 11.02 34.07
N VAL A 505 4.88 11.68 32.93
CA VAL A 505 5.41 13.06 32.79
C VAL A 505 5.08 13.95 34.00
N PRO A 506 3.88 13.88 34.58
CA PRO A 506 3.45 14.81 35.58
C PRO A 506 3.66 14.38 37.02
N ASP A 507 4.23 13.21 37.33
CA ASP A 507 4.58 12.93 38.73
C ASP A 507 5.65 13.93 39.25
N GLY A 508 6.45 14.52 38.37
CA GLY A 508 7.28 15.70 38.69
C GLY A 508 6.53 17.05 38.74
N VAL A 509 5.37 17.15 38.07
CA VAL A 509 4.55 18.37 37.92
C VAL A 509 3.37 18.45 38.90
N TYR A 510 2.91 17.33 39.46
CA TYR A 510 1.69 17.22 40.26
C TYR A 510 1.96 17.01 41.75
N GLU A 511 3.11 16.46 42.16
CA GLU A 511 3.32 16.05 43.56
C GLU A 511 3.58 17.18 44.58
N ARG A 512 3.35 18.45 44.24
CA ARG A 512 3.15 19.49 45.26
C ARG A 512 2.04 20.45 44.87
N TYR A 513 0.93 20.35 45.62
CA TYR A 513 -0.19 21.29 45.67
C TYR A 513 0.24 22.76 45.55
N ALA A 514 -0.26 23.49 44.52
CA ALA A 514 -0.50 24.94 44.58
C ALA A 514 -1.17 25.59 43.33
N LEU A 515 -1.51 24.87 42.25
CA LEU A 515 -1.78 25.54 40.96
C LEU A 515 -3.25 25.54 40.48
N GLY A 516 -4.19 25.07 41.30
CA GLY A 516 -5.63 25.33 41.12
C GLY A 516 -6.34 24.68 39.93
N LEU A 517 -5.62 23.98 39.04
CA LEU A 517 -6.14 23.06 38.03
C LEU A 517 -6.12 21.63 38.59
N ASP A 518 -7.25 20.94 38.58
CA ASP A 518 -7.26 19.52 38.82
C ASP A 518 -6.87 18.72 37.57
N ARG A 519 -6.60 17.43 37.77
CA ARG A 519 -6.17 16.51 36.71
C ARG A 519 -7.14 16.46 35.54
N SER A 520 -8.45 16.51 35.81
CA SER A 520 -9.48 16.42 34.78
C SER A 520 -9.61 17.72 33.99
N GLU A 521 -9.36 18.87 34.62
CA GLU A 521 -9.36 20.18 33.96
C GLU A 521 -8.18 20.30 32.99
N LEU A 522 -6.96 19.88 33.36
CA LEU A 522 -5.82 19.91 32.43
C LEU A 522 -6.04 18.99 31.21
N GLU A 523 -6.62 17.81 31.39
CA GLU A 523 -6.98 16.93 30.27
C GLU A 523 -7.92 17.64 29.28
N GLN A 524 -8.91 18.40 29.79
CA GLN A 524 -9.83 19.17 28.93
C GLN A 524 -9.13 20.34 28.21
N VAL A 525 -8.16 20.99 28.86
CA VAL A 525 -7.32 22.03 28.24
C VAL A 525 -6.53 21.45 27.07
N ILE A 526 -5.85 20.30 27.27
CA ILE A 526 -5.08 19.63 26.21
C ILE A 526 -5.98 19.19 25.05
N VAL A 527 -7.16 18.62 25.34
CA VAL A 527 -8.14 18.23 24.32
C VAL A 527 -8.65 19.44 23.53
N THR A 528 -8.84 20.58 24.19
CA THR A 528 -9.33 21.81 23.53
C THR A 528 -8.25 22.41 22.62
N LEU A 529 -6.99 22.41 23.06
CA LEU A 529 -5.86 22.83 22.22
C LEU A 529 -5.75 22.05 20.90
N ARG A 530 -6.15 20.77 20.87
CA ARG A 530 -6.15 19.97 19.63
C ARG A 530 -7.18 20.44 18.60
N ARG A 531 -8.22 21.17 19.02
CA ARG A 531 -9.34 21.57 18.15
C ARG A 531 -9.16 22.95 17.51
N ILE A 532 -8.22 23.75 18.00
CA ILE A 532 -8.07 25.16 17.63
C ILE A 532 -7.06 25.36 16.49
N ASP A 533 -6.10 24.44 16.33
CA ASP A 533 -5.29 24.29 15.10
C ASP A 533 -5.93 23.24 14.18
#